data_AF-A0A7L5FW41-F1
#
_entry.id   AF-A0A7L5FW41-F1
#
_cell.length_a   1.000
_cell.length_b   1.000
_cell.length_c   1.000
_cell.angle_alpha   90.00
_cell.angle_beta   90.00
_cell.angle_gamma   90.00
#
_symmetry.space_group_name_H-M   'P 1'
#
loop_
_entity.id
_entity.type
_entity.pdbx_description
1 polymer ?
#
loop_
_entity_poly.entity_id
_entity_poly.type
_entity_poly.pdbx_seq_one_letter_code
_entity_poly.pdbx_strand_id
1 'polypeptide(L)'
;MGTHIDCFIPKEKDYPIEEIKQKLKNVFDRLKPEYLHLEKHGTFTENVNGKWWISLIPAENGNPEYITGEGDSFSIDIYDKTICIGSVERFSSLYFEDRNISKELFKILLELSNEFRSSDKVLIGAGGFGETDIVGDIAIYGGDFEQICNKMKELNGIPATDLTELSGLNAKSWYLKK
;
A
#
# COMPACT_ATOMS: atom_id res chain seq x y z
N MET A 1 5.11 -9.44 -13.46
CA MET A 1 3.80 -8.96 -12.98
C MET A 1 3.63 -9.34 -11.51
N GLY A 2 3.62 -8.36 -10.60
CA GLY A 2 3.46 -8.62 -9.17
C GLY A 2 2.08 -9.20 -8.88
N THR A 3 1.98 -10.05 -7.87
CA THR A 3 0.71 -10.70 -7.49
C THR A 3 -0.19 -9.77 -6.69
N HIS A 4 0.39 -8.75 -6.05
CA HIS A 4 -0.28 -7.73 -5.26
C HIS A 4 0.52 -6.41 -5.31
N ILE A 5 0.06 -5.39 -4.60
CA ILE A 5 0.71 -4.09 -4.48
C ILE A 5 1.01 -3.81 -3.01
N ASP A 6 2.25 -3.36 -2.74
CA ASP A 6 2.66 -2.91 -1.41
C ASP A 6 2.96 -1.41 -1.45
N CYS A 7 2.28 -0.63 -0.61
CA CYS A 7 2.47 0.81 -0.48
C CYS A 7 3.06 1.14 0.90
N PHE A 8 4.32 1.55 0.95
CA PHE A 8 4.99 1.94 2.19
C PHE A 8 4.98 3.46 2.37
N ILE A 9 4.76 3.90 3.60
CA ILE A 9 4.87 5.30 4.05
C ILE A 9 5.57 5.38 5.42
N PRO A 10 6.18 6.53 5.76
CA PRO A 10 6.68 6.75 7.12
C PRO A 10 5.52 6.80 8.12
N LYS A 11 5.71 6.20 9.31
CA LYS A 11 4.82 6.39 10.45
C LYS A 11 5.27 7.63 11.23
N GLU A 12 4.40 8.63 11.29
CA GLU A 12 4.76 9.92 11.90
C GLU A 12 4.34 10.03 13.38
N LYS A 13 3.38 9.21 13.81
CA LYS A 13 2.90 9.11 15.19
C LYS A 13 2.28 7.74 15.46
N ASP A 14 1.97 7.44 16.70
CA ASP A 14 1.15 6.28 17.04
C ASP A 14 -0.33 6.54 16.76
N TYR A 15 -1.04 5.50 16.33
CA TYR A 15 -2.45 5.57 15.96
C TYR A 15 -3.27 4.64 16.86
N PRO A 16 -4.23 5.16 17.64
CA PRO A 16 -5.23 4.33 18.29
C PRO A 16 -6.10 3.59 17.27
N ILE A 17 -6.52 2.36 17.58
CA ILE A 17 -7.35 1.52 16.69
C ILE A 17 -8.60 2.26 16.19
N GLU A 18 -9.27 3.02 17.05
CA GLU A 18 -10.47 3.76 16.66
C GLU A 18 -10.17 4.93 15.70
N GLU A 19 -9.00 5.56 15.81
CA GLU A 19 -8.54 6.56 14.84
C GLU A 19 -8.29 5.91 13.47
N ILE A 20 -7.66 4.74 13.44
CA ILE A 20 -7.39 3.97 12.21
C ILE A 20 -8.71 3.64 11.51
N LYS A 21 -9.67 3.04 12.23
CA LYS A 21 -10.99 2.70 11.69
C LYS A 21 -11.70 3.92 11.11
N GLN A 22 -11.68 5.04 11.83
CA GLN A 22 -12.34 6.26 11.37
C GLN A 22 -11.67 6.82 10.10
N LYS A 23 -10.35 6.82 10.03
CA LYS A 23 -9.59 7.26 8.84
C LYS A 23 -9.92 6.41 7.62
N LEU A 24 -9.87 5.09 7.75
CA LEU A 24 -10.18 4.15 6.67
C LEU A 24 -11.63 4.28 6.20
N LYS A 25 -12.58 4.44 7.13
CA LYS A 25 -13.98 4.70 6.80
C LYS A 25 -14.16 6.02 6.04
N ASN A 26 -13.47 7.08 6.46
CA ASN A 26 -13.54 8.38 5.79
C ASN A 26 -13.06 8.29 4.33
N VAL A 27 -11.98 7.54 4.06
CA VAL A 27 -11.50 7.30 2.70
C VAL A 27 -12.54 6.57 1.88
N PHE A 28 -13.11 5.48 2.42
CA PHE A 28 -14.17 4.75 1.73
C PHE A 28 -15.39 5.63 1.42
N ASP A 29 -15.86 6.42 2.39
CA ASP A 29 -17.02 7.30 2.19
C ASP A 29 -16.77 8.33 1.08
N ARG A 30 -15.55 8.89 1.00
CA ARG A 30 -15.15 9.84 -0.06
C ARG A 30 -14.97 9.16 -1.41
N LEU A 31 -14.41 7.96 -1.44
CA LEU A 31 -14.02 7.23 -2.64
C LEU A 31 -14.97 6.09 -3.01
N LYS A 32 -16.20 6.10 -2.49
CA LYS A 32 -17.18 5.04 -2.73
C LYS A 32 -17.37 4.74 -4.23
N PRO A 33 -17.46 5.73 -5.15
CA PRO A 33 -17.53 5.46 -6.58
C PRO A 33 -16.34 4.67 -7.13
N GLU A 34 -15.13 4.95 -6.65
CA GLU A 34 -13.89 4.30 -7.07
C GLU A 34 -13.82 2.85 -6.58
N TYR A 35 -14.23 2.59 -5.34
CA TYR A 35 -14.37 1.22 -4.82
C TYR A 35 -15.38 0.40 -5.62
N LEU A 36 -16.55 0.98 -5.94
CA LEU A 36 -17.56 0.32 -6.79
C LEU A 36 -17.08 0.10 -8.23
N HIS A 37 -16.22 1.00 -8.73
CA HIS A 37 -15.58 0.82 -10.03
C HIS A 37 -14.60 -0.36 -10.02
N LEU A 38 -13.78 -0.47 -8.97
CA LEU A 38 -12.90 -1.62 -8.78
C LEU A 38 -13.70 -2.92 -8.61
N GLU A 39 -14.81 -2.92 -7.87
CA GLU A 39 -15.66 -4.11 -7.75
C GLU A 39 -16.18 -4.59 -9.12
N LYS A 40 -16.54 -3.65 -10.00
CA LYS A 40 -17.10 -3.98 -11.31
C LYS A 40 -16.05 -4.37 -12.36
N HIS A 41 -14.86 -3.78 -12.26
CA HIS A 41 -13.87 -3.84 -13.34
C HIS A 41 -12.54 -4.48 -12.93
N GLY A 42 -12.22 -4.48 -11.63
CA GLY A 42 -11.04 -5.12 -11.05
C GLY A 42 -11.05 -6.64 -11.21
N THR A 43 -9.93 -7.25 -10.85
CA THR A 43 -9.77 -8.71 -10.98
C THR A 43 -10.11 -9.43 -9.68
N PHE A 44 -9.88 -8.79 -8.53
CA PHE A 44 -9.97 -9.41 -7.21
C PHE A 44 -10.90 -8.66 -6.26
N THR A 45 -11.25 -7.41 -6.58
CA THR A 45 -12.15 -6.63 -5.73
C THR A 45 -13.59 -7.10 -5.85
N GLU A 46 -14.20 -7.48 -4.72
CA GLU A 46 -15.58 -7.95 -4.64
C GLU A 46 -16.27 -7.48 -3.35
N ASN A 47 -17.60 -7.32 -3.39
CA ASN A 47 -18.48 -7.09 -2.22
C ASN A 47 -18.08 -5.88 -1.36
N VAL A 48 -17.68 -4.76 -2.00
CA VAL A 48 -17.15 -3.59 -1.30
C VAL A 48 -18.19 -2.99 -0.34
N ASN A 49 -17.78 -2.78 0.90
CA ASN A 49 -18.69 -2.30 1.94
C ASN A 49 -18.01 -1.36 2.96
N GLY A 50 -16.70 -1.12 2.83
CA GLY A 50 -15.96 -0.16 3.64
C GLY A 50 -15.79 -0.58 5.10
N LYS A 51 -16.08 -1.85 5.43
CA LYS A 51 -15.81 -2.38 6.76
C LYS A 51 -14.39 -2.90 6.80
N TRP A 52 -13.70 -2.54 7.86
CA TRP A 52 -12.36 -2.98 8.16
C TRP A 52 -12.36 -3.80 9.44
N TRP A 53 -11.72 -4.96 9.40
CA TRP A 53 -11.25 -5.61 10.61
C TRP A 53 -9.87 -5.03 10.95
N ILE A 54 -9.65 -4.70 12.22
CA ILE A 54 -8.37 -4.16 12.73
C ILE A 54 -8.04 -4.91 14.02
N SER A 55 -6.77 -5.33 14.17
CA SER A 55 -6.28 -6.03 15.35
C SER A 55 -4.88 -5.58 15.73
N LEU A 56 -4.61 -5.56 17.04
CA LEU A 56 -3.26 -5.49 17.57
C LEU A 56 -2.69 -6.91 17.64
N ILE A 57 -1.53 -7.12 17.02
CA ILE A 57 -0.78 -8.36 17.11
C ILE A 57 0.30 -8.18 18.18
N PRO A 58 0.22 -8.88 19.33
CA PRO A 58 1.20 -8.73 20.40
C PRO A 58 2.57 -9.24 19.97
N ALA A 59 3.63 -8.73 20.60
CA ALA A 59 4.98 -9.24 20.37
C ALA A 59 5.10 -10.71 20.80
N GLU A 60 5.56 -11.59 19.89
CA GLU A 60 5.70 -13.02 20.15
C GLU A 60 6.85 -13.65 19.34
N ASN A 61 7.62 -14.55 19.96
CA ASN A 61 8.69 -15.33 19.30
C ASN A 61 9.74 -14.50 18.53
N GLY A 62 10.06 -13.30 19.02
CA GLY A 62 11.01 -12.39 18.38
C GLY A 62 10.38 -11.46 17.33
N ASN A 63 9.10 -11.64 17.01
CA ASN A 63 8.35 -10.68 16.19
C ASN A 63 7.91 -9.49 17.05
N PRO A 64 8.05 -8.26 16.55
CA PRO A 64 7.58 -7.07 17.25
C PRO A 64 6.05 -6.98 17.24
N GLU A 65 5.51 -6.19 18.17
CA GLU A 65 4.10 -5.81 18.15
C GLU A 65 3.80 -4.89 16.97
N TYR A 66 2.64 -5.08 16.34
CA TYR A 66 2.16 -4.19 15.27
C TYR A 66 0.63 -4.24 15.16
N ILE A 67 0.04 -3.26 14.49
CA ILE A 67 -1.39 -3.26 14.18
C ILE A 67 -1.56 -3.75 12.74
N THR A 68 -2.52 -4.63 12.51
CA THR A 68 -2.89 -5.12 11.17
C THR A 68 -4.38 -4.94 10.92
N GLY A 69 -4.76 -4.92 9.65
CA GLY A 69 -6.15 -4.78 9.25
C GLY A 69 -6.40 -5.13 7.81
N GLU A 70 -7.63 -5.54 7.53
CA GLU A 70 -8.10 -5.90 6.20
C GLU A 70 -9.50 -5.34 5.96
N GLY A 71 -9.74 -4.85 4.75
CA GLY A 71 -11.02 -4.30 4.32
C GLY A 71 -11.15 -4.29 2.81
N ASP A 72 -12.25 -4.86 2.32
CA ASP A 72 -12.56 -5.02 0.90
C ASP A 72 -11.45 -5.77 0.14
N SER A 73 -10.48 -5.07 -0.46
CA SER A 73 -9.36 -5.64 -1.22
C SER A 73 -8.03 -4.97 -0.88
N PHE A 74 -7.99 -4.42 0.33
CA PHE A 74 -6.85 -3.70 0.87
C PHE A 74 -6.51 -4.24 2.25
N SER A 75 -5.23 -4.13 2.59
CA SER A 75 -4.73 -4.40 3.93
C SER A 75 -3.97 -3.18 4.44
N ILE A 76 -3.77 -3.12 5.76
CA ILE A 76 -2.91 -2.13 6.40
C ILE A 76 -2.14 -2.80 7.52
N ASP A 77 -0.83 -2.61 7.53
CA ASP A 77 0.06 -2.98 8.62
C ASP A 77 0.78 -1.74 9.12
N ILE A 78 0.67 -1.46 10.42
CA ILE A 78 1.29 -0.31 11.09
C ILE A 78 2.37 -0.84 12.03
N TYR A 79 3.62 -0.70 11.60
CA TYR A 79 4.81 -1.12 12.34
C TYR A 79 5.35 0.02 13.23
N ASP A 80 6.53 -0.15 13.82
CA ASP A 80 7.13 0.87 14.70
C ASP A 80 7.38 2.20 13.97
N LYS A 81 7.96 2.17 12.77
CA LYS A 81 8.41 3.37 12.03
C LYS A 81 7.75 3.58 10.67
N THR A 82 6.97 2.62 10.20
CA THR A 82 6.40 2.64 8.85
C THR A 82 5.02 2.02 8.82
N ILE A 83 4.25 2.37 7.80
CA ILE A 83 2.95 1.76 7.52
C ILE A 83 3.03 1.14 6.13
N CYS A 84 2.55 -0.09 5.99
CA CYS A 84 2.31 -0.74 4.70
C CYS A 84 0.80 -0.77 4.42
N ILE A 85 0.40 -0.35 3.23
CA ILE A 85 -0.98 -0.47 2.72
C ILE A 85 -0.91 -1.42 1.52
N GLY A 86 -1.52 -2.59 1.66
CA GLY A 86 -1.55 -3.60 0.61
C GLY A 86 -2.79 -3.48 -0.27
N SER A 87 -2.71 -4.00 -1.50
CA SER A 87 -3.88 -4.31 -2.32
C SER A 87 -3.72 -5.66 -3.00
N VAL A 88 -4.77 -6.48 -2.97
CA VAL A 88 -4.78 -7.79 -3.65
C VAL A 88 -4.91 -7.67 -5.18
N GLU A 89 -5.18 -6.47 -5.69
CA GLU A 89 -5.07 -6.21 -7.13
C GLU A 89 -3.61 -6.35 -7.57
N ARG A 90 -3.40 -6.87 -8.78
CA ARG A 90 -2.04 -7.05 -9.32
C ARG A 90 -1.37 -5.71 -9.52
N PHE A 91 -0.06 -5.64 -9.31
CA PHE A 91 0.72 -4.44 -9.61
C PHE A 91 0.54 -3.93 -11.04
N SER A 92 0.33 -4.85 -11.99
CA SER A 92 0.06 -4.48 -13.37
C SER A 92 -1.23 -3.71 -13.59
N SER A 93 -2.19 -3.83 -12.67
CA SER A 93 -3.42 -3.02 -12.68
C SER A 93 -3.12 -1.53 -12.52
N LEU A 94 -1.94 -1.13 -12.02
CA LEU A 94 -1.52 0.28 -11.91
C LEU A 94 -1.13 0.92 -13.24
N TYR A 95 -0.92 0.15 -14.31
CA TYR A 95 -0.49 0.70 -15.60
C TYR A 95 -1.22 0.12 -16.81
N PHE A 96 -2.05 -0.90 -16.64
CA PHE A 96 -2.97 -1.29 -17.72
C PHE A 96 -4.07 -0.23 -17.88
N GLU A 97 -4.18 0.32 -19.08
CA GLU A 97 -5.20 1.32 -19.43
C GLU A 97 -6.62 0.71 -19.56
N ASP A 98 -6.76 -0.61 -19.45
CA ASP A 98 -8.06 -1.26 -19.61
C ASP A 98 -9.03 -0.81 -18.49
N ARG A 99 -10.21 -0.34 -18.90
CA ARG A 99 -11.34 0.03 -18.04
C ARG A 99 -11.01 1.05 -16.94
N ASN A 100 -9.97 1.86 -17.08
CA ASN A 100 -9.54 2.87 -16.10
C ASN A 100 -9.23 2.33 -14.68
N ILE A 101 -8.93 1.04 -14.52
CA ILE A 101 -8.65 0.44 -13.21
C ILE A 101 -7.42 1.11 -12.56
N SER A 102 -6.36 1.33 -13.35
CA SER A 102 -5.12 1.98 -12.93
C SER A 102 -5.36 3.29 -12.19
N LYS A 103 -6.19 4.17 -12.77
CA LYS A 103 -6.47 5.49 -12.21
C LYS A 103 -7.17 5.38 -10.86
N GLU A 104 -8.21 4.57 -10.77
CA GLU A 104 -9.01 4.47 -9.54
C GLU A 104 -8.25 3.73 -8.43
N LEU A 105 -7.51 2.66 -8.78
CA LEU A 105 -6.67 1.93 -7.83
C LEU A 105 -5.56 2.81 -7.26
N PHE A 106 -4.85 3.54 -8.12
CA PHE A 106 -3.80 4.45 -7.68
C PHE A 106 -4.37 5.59 -6.81
N LYS A 107 -5.55 6.11 -7.16
CA LYS A 107 -6.24 7.13 -6.36
C LYS A 107 -6.59 6.60 -4.96
N ILE A 108 -7.13 5.39 -4.86
CA ILE A 108 -7.46 4.77 -3.57
C ILE A 108 -6.19 4.57 -2.72
N LEU A 109 -5.13 3.98 -3.28
CA LEU A 109 -3.86 3.77 -2.56
C LEU A 109 -3.27 5.09 -2.05
N LEU A 110 -3.29 6.14 -2.88
CA LEU A 110 -2.80 7.45 -2.45
C LEU A 110 -3.68 8.09 -1.37
N GLU A 111 -5.01 8.04 -1.49
CA GLU A 111 -5.90 8.61 -0.47
C GLU A 111 -5.82 7.85 0.86
N LEU A 112 -5.71 6.53 0.83
CA LEU A 112 -5.41 5.74 2.03
C LEU A 112 -4.08 6.21 2.64
N SER A 113 -3.02 6.33 1.84
CA SER A 113 -1.71 6.78 2.32
C SER A 113 -1.75 8.21 2.91
N ASN A 114 -2.50 9.12 2.30
CA ASN A 114 -2.62 10.52 2.70
C ASN A 114 -3.27 10.69 4.08
N GLU A 115 -4.14 9.77 4.49
CA GLU A 115 -4.72 9.83 5.85
C GLU A 115 -3.68 9.58 6.95
N PHE A 116 -2.57 8.91 6.65
CA PHE A 116 -1.57 8.48 7.62
C PHE A 116 -0.23 9.19 7.48
N ARG A 117 -0.08 10.15 6.57
CA ARG A 117 1.16 10.90 6.36
C ARG A 117 0.90 12.40 6.23
N SER A 118 1.84 13.21 6.68
CA SER A 118 1.92 14.64 6.37
C SER A 118 2.99 14.93 5.31
N SER A 119 3.96 14.03 5.14
CA SER A 119 4.96 14.12 4.07
C SER A 119 4.46 13.55 2.73
N ASP A 120 5.05 14.04 1.63
CA ASP A 120 4.77 13.53 0.27
C ASP A 120 5.46 12.20 -0.07
N LYS A 121 6.18 11.61 0.89
CA LYS A 121 6.88 10.33 0.75
C LYS A 121 5.92 9.15 0.65
N VAL A 122 5.98 8.43 -0.46
CA VAL A 122 5.24 7.17 -0.72
C VAL A 122 6.11 6.29 -1.61
N LEU A 123 6.22 5.01 -1.23
CA LEU A 123 6.82 3.97 -2.06
C LEU A 123 5.74 2.97 -2.44
N ILE A 124 5.61 2.62 -3.72
CA ILE A 124 4.68 1.58 -4.18
C ILE A 124 5.49 0.53 -4.94
N GLY A 125 5.44 -0.72 -4.50
CA GLY A 125 6.20 -1.83 -5.06
C GLY A 125 5.31 -2.97 -5.55
N ALA A 126 5.83 -3.76 -6.49
CA ALA A 126 5.21 -4.99 -6.95
C ALA A 126 5.43 -6.13 -5.96
N GLY A 127 4.36 -6.56 -5.30
CA GLY A 127 4.36 -7.69 -4.39
C GLY A 127 4.51 -9.04 -5.07
N GLY A 128 5.07 -10.04 -4.36
CA GLY A 128 5.11 -11.44 -4.80
C GLY A 128 6.34 -11.85 -5.63
N PHE A 129 7.39 -11.03 -5.65
CA PHE A 129 8.70 -11.36 -6.24
C PHE A 129 9.83 -11.53 -5.21
N GLY A 130 9.55 -11.28 -3.93
CA GLY A 130 10.51 -11.36 -2.84
C GLY A 130 11.18 -10.03 -2.48
N GLU A 131 11.26 -9.06 -3.40
CA GLU A 131 11.90 -7.77 -3.09
C GLU A 131 11.08 -6.95 -2.10
N THR A 132 9.75 -6.90 -2.26
CA THR A 132 8.88 -6.20 -1.30
C THR A 132 8.78 -6.97 0.02
N ASP A 133 8.85 -8.31 0.00
CA ASP A 133 8.90 -9.13 1.21
C ASP A 133 10.14 -8.78 2.06
N ILE A 134 11.32 -8.65 1.43
CA ILE A 134 12.56 -8.26 2.10
C ILE A 134 12.43 -6.87 2.77
N VAL A 135 11.79 -5.90 2.12
CA VAL A 135 11.61 -4.58 2.74
C VAL A 135 10.45 -4.54 3.73
N GLY A 136 9.48 -5.44 3.59
CA GLY A 136 8.46 -5.73 4.59
C GLY A 136 9.10 -6.24 5.89
N ASP A 137 10.06 -7.17 5.79
CA ASP A 137 10.84 -7.61 6.95
C ASP A 137 11.58 -6.45 7.61
N ILE A 138 12.24 -5.59 6.81
CA ILE A 138 12.91 -4.39 7.34
C ILE A 138 11.92 -3.50 8.09
N ALA A 139 10.72 -3.28 7.54
CA ALA A 139 9.66 -2.51 8.17
C ALA A 139 9.20 -3.12 9.51
N ILE A 140 8.92 -4.42 9.51
CA ILE A 140 8.53 -5.19 10.69
C ILE A 140 9.59 -5.02 11.78
N TYR A 141 10.87 -5.25 11.47
CA TYR A 141 11.98 -5.19 12.42
C TYR A 141 12.51 -3.77 12.72
N GLY A 142 11.68 -2.74 12.54
CA GLY A 142 11.95 -1.37 13.02
C GLY A 142 12.85 -0.53 12.11
N GLY A 143 12.99 -0.93 10.85
CA GLY A 143 13.60 -0.12 9.81
C GLY A 143 12.72 1.09 9.44
N ASP A 144 13.35 2.23 9.18
CA ASP A 144 12.63 3.42 8.74
C ASP A 144 12.39 3.44 7.21
N PHE A 145 11.59 4.42 6.77
CA PHE A 145 11.23 4.58 5.36
C PHE A 145 12.46 4.80 4.45
N GLU A 146 13.51 5.47 4.93
CA GLU A 146 14.73 5.69 4.13
C GLU A 146 15.52 4.40 3.96
N GLN A 147 15.60 3.56 5.01
CA GLN A 147 16.20 2.23 4.93
C GLN A 147 15.46 1.35 3.92
N ILE A 148 14.11 1.35 3.95
CA ILE A 148 13.27 0.66 2.96
C ILE A 148 13.54 1.18 1.55
N CYS A 149 13.54 2.50 1.34
CA CYS A 149 13.81 3.11 0.04
C CYS A 149 15.19 2.75 -0.50
N ASN A 150 16.21 2.74 0.37
CA ASN A 150 17.57 2.39 -0.02
C ASN A 150 17.66 0.91 -0.41
N LYS A 151 16.98 0.03 0.33
CA LYS A 151 16.94 -1.39 -0.02
C LYS A 151 16.19 -1.63 -1.33
N MET A 152 15.08 -0.94 -1.57
CA MET A 152 14.37 -1.03 -2.86
C MET A 152 15.23 -0.55 -4.04
N LYS A 153 16.06 0.50 -3.86
CA LYS A 153 17.02 0.93 -4.89
C LYS A 153 18.11 -0.12 -5.15
N GLU A 154 18.61 -0.75 -4.10
CA GLU A 154 19.61 -1.82 -4.20
C GLU A 154 19.05 -3.02 -5.01
N LEU A 155 17.81 -3.41 -4.73
CA LEU A 155 17.16 -4.58 -5.34
C LEU A 155 16.63 -4.31 -6.75
N ASN A 156 16.01 -3.15 -6.98
CA ASN A 156 15.23 -2.85 -8.19
C ASN A 156 15.80 -1.69 -9.04
N GLY A 157 16.89 -1.07 -8.61
CA GLY A 157 17.49 0.07 -9.32
C GLY A 157 16.68 1.36 -9.19
N ILE A 158 16.57 2.14 -10.28
CA ILE A 158 15.94 3.47 -10.25
C ILE A 158 14.41 3.33 -10.26
N PRO A 159 13.67 3.96 -9.31
CA PRO A 159 12.21 3.92 -9.27
C PRO A 159 11.58 4.71 -10.42
N ALA A 160 10.31 4.42 -10.71
CA ALA A 160 9.45 5.38 -11.41
C ALA A 160 9.10 6.57 -10.50
N THR A 161 8.97 7.75 -11.09
CA THR A 161 8.60 8.99 -10.40
C THR A 161 7.22 9.50 -10.78
N ASP A 162 6.62 8.93 -11.82
CA ASP A 162 5.24 9.13 -12.23
C ASP A 162 4.62 7.83 -12.81
N LEU A 163 3.31 7.86 -13.07
CA LEU A 163 2.57 6.71 -13.62
C LEU A 163 2.96 6.37 -15.07
N THR A 164 3.45 7.34 -15.84
CA THR A 164 3.89 7.13 -17.23
C THR A 164 5.20 6.34 -17.27
N GLU A 165 6.10 6.58 -16.32
CA GLU A 165 7.32 5.79 -16.15
C GLU A 165 7.03 4.35 -15.68
N LEU A 166 5.97 4.14 -14.88
CA LEU A 166 5.50 2.80 -14.51
C LEU A 166 4.99 2.00 -15.71
N SER A 167 4.33 2.65 -16.68
CA SER A 167 3.69 2.01 -17.84
C SER A 167 4.56 1.90 -19.11
N GLY A 168 5.77 2.48 -19.10
CA GLY A 168 6.62 2.58 -20.28
C GLY A 168 7.28 1.28 -20.76
N LEU A 169 8.05 1.36 -21.85
CA LEU A 169 8.79 0.24 -22.48
C LEU A 169 9.78 -0.48 -21.55
N ASN A 170 10.18 0.17 -20.45
CA ASN A 170 10.99 -0.41 -19.36
C ASN A 170 10.20 -0.36 -18.04
N ALA A 171 8.94 -0.83 -18.06
CA ALA A 171 8.00 -0.78 -16.93
C ALA A 171 8.71 -1.10 -15.62
N LYS A 172 8.72 -0.11 -14.72
CA LYS A 172 9.38 -0.22 -13.42
C LYS A 172 8.57 -1.14 -12.51
N SER A 173 9.25 -1.94 -11.70
CA SER A 173 8.62 -2.76 -10.67
C SER A 173 8.22 -1.97 -9.42
N TRP A 174 8.52 -0.67 -9.38
CA TRP A 174 8.23 0.17 -8.23
C TRP A 174 8.25 1.67 -8.56
N TYR A 175 7.57 2.44 -7.71
CA TYR A 175 7.37 3.87 -7.75
C TYR A 175 7.79 4.51 -6.43
N LEU A 176 8.38 5.71 -6.51
CA LEU A 176 8.76 6.49 -5.34
C LEU A 176 8.41 7.96 -5.53
N LYS A 177 7.47 8.45 -4.71
CA LYS A 177 7.23 9.88 -4.49
C LYS A 177 8.11 10.35 -3.33
N LYS A 178 8.83 11.45 -3.52
CA LYS A 178 9.71 12.07 -2.51
C LYS A 178 9.09 13.30 -1.89
#